data_AF-B8INW4-F1
#
_entry.id   AF-B8INW4-F1
#
_cell.length_a   1.000
_cell.length_b   1.000
_cell.length_c   1.000
_cell.angle_alpha   90.00
_cell.angle_beta   90.00
_cell.angle_gamma   90.00
#
_symmetry.space_group_name_H-M   'P 1'
#
loop_
_entity.id
_entity.type
_entity.pdbx_description
1 polymer ?
#
loop_
_entity_poly.entity_id
_entity_poly.type
_entity_poly.pdbx_seq_one_letter_code
_entity_poly.pdbx_strand_id
1 'polypeptide(L)'
;MFRKSERQKVVAALSIAMEIDDDSLAQAWTRRLERQTAARLGRPIDEVREQVAREVGGATTAGMIRNVSEGRTKGVRSWLFRRLRARVIADLQHELKALTHELEVAHLAGLDVDLRAVAEVEADLERVREALARLVPAPLAARAPAGAVRSPEAVSRG
;
A
#
# COMPACT_ATOMS: atom_id res chain seq x y z
N MET A 1 17.32 20.52 -28.88
CA MET A 1 16.97 21.78 -28.19
C MET A 1 15.50 21.69 -27.78
N PHE A 2 15.19 21.17 -26.58
CA PHE A 2 13.80 21.04 -26.11
C PHE A 2 13.27 22.41 -25.67
N ARG A 3 12.14 22.85 -26.24
CA ARG A 3 11.57 24.17 -25.97
C ARG A 3 11.18 24.25 -24.49
N LYS A 4 11.56 25.35 -23.82
CA LYS A 4 11.27 25.70 -22.42
C LYS A 4 9.79 25.46 -22.01
N SER A 5 8.88 25.55 -23.00
CA SER A 5 7.44 25.32 -22.86
C SER A 5 7.04 23.86 -22.60
N GLU A 6 7.74 22.86 -23.16
CA GLU A 6 7.43 21.44 -22.89
C GLU A 6 7.92 21.01 -21.50
N ARG A 7 9.08 21.51 -21.06
CA ARG A 7 9.56 21.27 -19.70
C ARG A 7 8.61 21.86 -18.65
N GLN A 8 8.01 23.03 -18.89
CA GLN A 8 7.02 23.60 -17.98
C GLN A 8 5.71 22.81 -17.93
N LYS A 9 5.26 22.23 -19.06
CA LYS A 9 4.06 21.36 -19.07
C LYS A 9 4.30 20.04 -18.34
N VAL A 10 5.48 19.44 -18.49
CA VAL A 10 5.86 18.22 -17.76
C VAL A 10 6.03 18.50 -16.26
N VAL A 11 6.62 19.63 -15.89
CA VAL A 11 6.72 20.04 -14.47
C VAL A 11 5.35 20.37 -13.89
N ALA A 12 4.44 21.02 -14.65
CA ALA A 12 3.07 21.28 -14.19
C ALA A 12 2.26 19.98 -14.04
N ALA A 13 2.41 19.01 -14.96
CA ALA A 13 1.77 17.70 -14.85
C ALA A 13 2.35 16.87 -13.69
N LEU A 14 3.65 16.99 -13.40
CA LEU A 14 4.30 16.38 -12.24
C LEU A 14 3.90 17.05 -10.92
N SER A 15 3.68 18.37 -10.91
CA SER A 15 3.14 19.10 -9.75
C SER A 15 1.69 18.72 -9.46
N ILE A 16 0.86 18.47 -10.47
CA ILE A 16 -0.53 17.99 -10.31
C ILE A 16 -0.55 16.55 -9.75
N ALA A 17 0.43 15.72 -10.09
CA ALA A 17 0.58 14.38 -9.50
C ALA A 17 1.12 14.40 -8.06
N MET A 18 1.72 15.51 -7.62
CA MET A 18 2.32 15.70 -6.29
C MET A 18 1.34 16.23 -5.23
N GLU A 19 0.08 16.52 -5.59
CA GLU A 19 -0.90 17.10 -4.67
C GLU A 19 -2.21 16.28 -4.62
N ILE A 20 -2.12 14.94 -4.67
CA ILE A 20 -3.26 14.13 -4.22
C ILE A 20 -3.32 14.31 -2.70
N ASP A 21 -4.30 15.06 -2.23
CA ASP A 21 -4.50 15.26 -0.80
C ASP A 21 -4.75 13.93 -0.08
N ASP A 22 -4.38 13.89 1.21
CA ASP A 22 -4.52 12.70 2.05
C ASP A 22 -5.98 12.20 2.10
N ASP A 23 -6.96 13.09 1.92
CA ASP A 23 -8.39 12.78 1.93
C ASP A 23 -8.80 11.97 0.70
N SER A 24 -8.32 12.37 -0.48
CA SER A 24 -8.56 11.70 -1.77
C SER A 24 -7.91 10.33 -1.79
N LEU A 25 -6.68 10.22 -1.27
CA LEU A 25 -6.01 8.93 -1.08
C LEU A 25 -6.78 8.03 -0.10
N ALA A 26 -7.18 8.57 1.05
CA ALA A 26 -7.96 7.83 2.03
C ALA A 26 -9.29 7.33 1.44
N GLN A 27 -9.99 8.17 0.68
CA GLN A 27 -11.23 7.80 0.01
C GLN A 27 -10.99 6.67 -0.99
N ALA A 28 -9.97 6.80 -1.85
CA ALA A 28 -9.63 5.78 -2.85
C ALA A 28 -9.27 4.44 -2.20
N TRP A 29 -8.42 4.46 -1.16
CA TRP A 29 -8.06 3.28 -0.38
C TRP A 29 -9.25 2.64 0.31
N THR A 30 -10.12 3.44 0.92
CA THR A 30 -11.31 2.94 1.61
C THR A 30 -12.25 2.24 0.63
N ARG A 31 -12.51 2.84 -0.53
CA ARG A 31 -13.33 2.23 -1.59
C ARG A 31 -12.70 0.95 -2.15
N ARG A 32 -11.37 0.89 -2.27
CA ARG A 32 -10.66 -0.34 -2.67
C ARG A 32 -10.88 -1.44 -1.64
N LEU A 33 -10.65 -1.16 -0.35
CA LEU A 33 -10.83 -2.13 0.73
C LEU A 33 -12.29 -2.62 0.83
N GLU A 34 -13.27 -1.73 0.71
CA GLU A 34 -14.69 -2.07 0.66
C GLU A 34 -15.00 -3.04 -0.49
N ARG A 35 -14.55 -2.73 -1.72
CA ARG A 35 -14.77 -3.58 -2.89
C ARG A 35 -14.08 -4.94 -2.77
N GLN A 36 -12.83 -4.97 -2.33
CA GLN A 36 -12.10 -6.23 -2.14
C GLN A 36 -12.76 -7.10 -1.07
N THR A 37 -13.20 -6.51 0.04
CA THR A 37 -13.89 -7.24 1.11
C THR A 37 -15.25 -7.74 0.66
N ALA A 38 -16.01 -6.92 -0.07
CA ALA A 38 -17.28 -7.30 -0.67
C ALA A 38 -17.12 -8.49 -1.64
N ALA A 39 -16.14 -8.42 -2.55
CA ALA A 39 -15.83 -9.50 -3.49
C ALA A 39 -15.41 -10.78 -2.77
N ARG A 40 -14.53 -10.67 -1.76
CA ARG A 40 -14.05 -11.82 -0.98
C ARG A 40 -15.16 -12.51 -0.18
N LEU A 41 -16.13 -11.76 0.34
CA LEU A 41 -17.20 -12.29 1.18
C LEU A 41 -18.51 -12.56 0.44
N GLY A 42 -18.65 -12.11 -0.81
CA GLY A 42 -19.90 -12.18 -1.57
C GLY A 42 -21.04 -11.37 -0.94
N ARG A 43 -20.74 -10.22 -0.33
CA ARG A 43 -21.72 -9.38 0.39
C ARG A 43 -21.74 -7.95 -0.14
N PRO A 44 -22.87 -7.22 -0.04
CA PRO A 44 -22.94 -5.83 -0.47
C PRO A 44 -22.02 -4.91 0.35
N ILE A 45 -21.59 -3.79 -0.25
CA ILE A 45 -20.62 -2.85 0.35
C ILE A 45 -21.06 -2.38 1.74
N ASP A 46 -22.34 -2.08 1.92
CA ASP A 46 -22.87 -1.55 3.18
C ASP A 46 -22.69 -2.53 4.35
N GLU A 47 -22.78 -3.84 4.10
CA GLU A 47 -22.65 -4.88 5.11
C GLU A 47 -21.18 -5.19 5.46
N VAL A 48 -20.24 -4.97 4.54
CA VAL A 48 -18.82 -5.29 4.77
C VAL A 48 -18.06 -4.18 5.47
N ARG A 49 -18.63 -2.98 5.64
CA ARG A 49 -17.95 -1.85 6.31
C ARG A 49 -17.54 -2.17 7.74
N GLU A 50 -18.31 -3.00 8.46
CA GLU A 50 -17.96 -3.46 9.80
C GLU A 50 -16.72 -4.37 9.78
N GLN A 51 -16.60 -5.22 8.76
CA GLN A 51 -15.40 -6.03 8.56
C GLN A 51 -14.19 -5.16 8.20
N VAL A 52 -14.35 -4.20 7.28
CA VAL A 52 -13.28 -3.26 6.90
C VAL A 52 -12.82 -2.45 8.11
N ALA A 53 -13.74 -1.95 8.94
CA ALA A 53 -13.41 -1.21 10.15
C ALA A 53 -12.58 -2.05 11.13
N ARG A 54 -12.97 -3.33 11.34
CA ARG A 54 -12.22 -4.29 12.17
C ARG A 54 -10.82 -4.57 11.62
N GLU A 55 -10.68 -4.70 10.30
CA GLU A 55 -9.38 -4.94 9.65
C GLU A 55 -8.44 -3.73 9.67
N VAL A 56 -8.99 -2.52 9.50
CA VAL A 56 -8.23 -1.26 9.66
C VAL A 56 -7.81 -1.07 11.13
N GLY A 57 -8.63 -1.55 12.07
CA GLY A 57 -8.27 -1.73 13.47
C GLY A 57 -8.41 -0.48 14.35
N GLY A 58 -8.22 -0.72 15.66
CA GLY A 58 -8.43 0.23 16.78
C GLY A 58 -9.82 0.87 16.79
N ALA A 59 -9.94 2.16 17.13
CA ALA A 59 -11.23 2.86 17.25
C ALA A 59 -11.92 3.22 15.90
N THR A 60 -11.63 2.48 14.83
CA THR A 60 -12.27 2.71 13.52
C THR A 60 -13.64 2.05 13.51
N THR A 61 -14.69 2.79 13.14
CA THR A 61 -16.06 2.28 13.06
C THR A 61 -16.56 2.23 11.61
N ALA A 62 -17.58 1.42 11.32
CA ALA A 62 -18.21 1.39 9.99
C ALA A 62 -18.71 2.77 9.54
N GLY A 63 -19.17 3.62 10.47
CA GLY A 63 -19.56 5.00 10.19
C GLY A 63 -18.38 5.88 9.75
N MET A 64 -17.19 5.68 10.34
CA MET A 64 -15.98 6.38 9.88
C MET A 64 -15.58 5.94 8.46
N ILE A 65 -15.59 4.62 8.20
CA ILE A 65 -15.30 4.06 6.87
C ILE A 65 -16.26 4.65 5.82
N ARG A 66 -17.56 4.65 6.11
CA ARG A 66 -18.59 5.25 5.25
C ARG A 66 -18.31 6.73 4.97
N ASN A 67 -18.07 7.52 6.03
CA ASN A 67 -17.84 8.96 5.86
C ASN A 67 -16.60 9.25 5.01
N VAL A 68 -15.54 8.47 5.16
CA VAL A 68 -14.32 8.60 4.32
C VAL A 68 -14.62 8.19 2.88
N SER A 69 -15.28 7.05 2.63
CA SER A 69 -15.58 6.59 1.27
C SER A 69 -16.53 7.52 0.51
N GLU A 70 -17.44 8.17 1.22
CA GLU A 70 -18.38 9.17 0.69
C GLU A 70 -17.79 10.59 0.63
N GLY A 71 -16.57 10.83 1.14
CA GLY A 71 -15.93 12.15 1.14
C GLY A 71 -16.63 13.17 2.06
N ARG A 72 -17.31 12.70 3.11
CA ARG A 72 -18.08 13.52 4.07
C ARG A 72 -17.27 14.01 5.27
N THR A 73 -15.99 13.64 5.37
CA THR A 73 -15.10 14.07 6.45
C THR A 73 -14.52 15.45 6.16
N LYS A 74 -14.47 16.35 7.16
CA LYS A 74 -13.80 17.67 7.07
C LYS A 74 -12.26 17.56 7.14
N GLY A 75 -11.67 16.53 6.54
CA GLY A 75 -10.31 16.09 6.82
C GLY A 75 -10.29 14.70 7.44
N VAL A 76 -9.54 13.80 6.83
CA VAL A 76 -9.24 12.48 7.39
C VAL A 76 -8.22 12.66 8.50
N ARG A 77 -8.60 12.18 9.69
CA ARG A 77 -7.71 12.25 10.86
C ARG A 77 -6.40 11.51 10.53
N SER A 78 -5.26 12.14 10.81
CA SER A 78 -3.92 11.59 10.51
C SER A 78 -3.72 10.15 11.02
N TRP A 79 -4.26 9.79 12.19
CA TRP A 79 -4.18 8.42 12.70
C TRP A 79 -4.98 7.42 11.86
N LEU A 80 -6.14 7.82 11.33
CA LEU A 80 -6.98 6.98 10.48
C LEU A 80 -6.33 6.80 9.11
N PHE A 81 -5.79 7.88 8.54
CA PHE A 81 -5.02 7.84 7.31
C PHE A 81 -3.85 6.86 7.40
N ARG A 82 -3.05 6.92 8.48
CA ARG A 82 -1.92 5.99 8.70
C ARG A 82 -2.37 4.53 8.80
N ARG A 83 -3.54 4.25 9.40
CA ARG A 83 -4.07 2.89 9.47
C ARG A 83 -4.59 2.38 8.13
N LEU A 84 -5.31 3.21 7.39
CA LEU A 84 -5.72 2.89 6.02
C LEU A 84 -4.49 2.59 5.15
N ARG A 85 -3.47 3.45 5.21
CA ARG A 85 -2.18 3.25 4.53
C ARG A 85 -1.54 1.92 4.91
N ALA A 86 -1.43 1.63 6.21
CA ALA A 86 -0.83 0.38 6.69
C ALA A 86 -1.59 -0.86 6.22
N ARG A 87 -2.93 -0.82 6.24
CA ARG A 87 -3.76 -1.93 5.76
C ARG A 87 -3.60 -2.16 4.26
N VAL A 88 -3.61 -1.09 3.46
CA VAL A 88 -3.37 -1.17 2.01
C VAL A 88 -1.98 -1.72 1.70
N ILE A 89 -0.94 -1.26 2.42
CA ILE A 89 0.41 -1.81 2.28
C ILE A 89 0.41 -3.31 2.58
N ALA A 90 -0.25 -3.75 3.66
CA ALA A 90 -0.33 -5.17 4.01
C ALA A 90 -1.04 -6.01 2.93
N ASP A 91 -2.11 -5.49 2.33
CA ASP A 91 -2.80 -6.17 1.23
C ASP A 91 -1.92 -6.24 -0.03
N LEU A 92 -1.22 -5.16 -0.39
CA LEU A 92 -0.28 -5.15 -1.52
C LEU A 92 0.90 -6.09 -1.29
N GLN A 93 1.41 -6.21 -0.05
CA GLN A 93 2.45 -7.17 0.30
C GLN A 93 1.97 -8.61 0.18
N HIS A 94 0.72 -8.89 0.56
CA HIS A 94 0.11 -10.20 0.38
C HIS A 94 -0.08 -10.54 -1.10
N GLU A 95 -0.56 -9.59 -1.90
CA GLU A 95 -0.71 -9.71 -3.35
C GLU A 95 0.63 -9.97 -4.03
N LEU A 96 1.67 -9.20 -3.67
CA LEU A 96 3.04 -9.42 -4.15
C LEU A 96 3.54 -10.83 -3.85
N LYS A 97 3.30 -11.33 -2.62
CA LYS A 97 3.69 -12.69 -2.22
C LYS A 97 2.94 -13.76 -3.00
N ALA A 98 1.64 -13.59 -3.21
CA ALA A 98 0.81 -14.52 -3.97
C ALA A 98 1.29 -14.63 -5.42
N LEU A 99 1.44 -13.50 -6.12
CA LEU A 99 1.92 -13.46 -7.51
C LEU A 99 3.33 -14.03 -7.66
N THR A 100 4.22 -13.76 -6.69
CA THR A 100 5.57 -14.34 -6.68
C THR A 100 5.50 -15.87 -6.59
N HIS A 101 4.66 -16.38 -5.69
CA HIS A 101 4.48 -17.83 -5.54
C HIS A 101 3.86 -18.47 -6.79
N GLU A 102 2.89 -17.82 -7.43
CA GLU A 102 2.30 -18.29 -8.68
C GLU A 102 3.35 -18.41 -9.80
N LEU A 103 4.24 -17.42 -9.95
CA LEU A 103 5.35 -17.51 -10.89
C LEU A 103 6.32 -18.65 -10.55
N GLU A 104 6.68 -18.82 -9.28
CA GLU A 104 7.57 -19.91 -8.85
C GLU A 104 6.97 -21.28 -9.18
N VAL A 105 5.68 -21.49 -8.91
CA VAL A 105 4.97 -22.73 -9.23
C VAL A 105 4.91 -22.95 -10.73
N ALA A 106 4.62 -21.91 -11.53
CA ALA A 106 4.58 -21.99 -12.99
C ALA A 106 5.94 -22.42 -13.57
N HIS A 107 7.05 -21.86 -13.05
CA HIS A 107 8.40 -22.26 -13.44
C HIS A 107 8.73 -23.71 -13.04
N LEU A 108 8.38 -24.11 -11.82
CA LEU A 108 8.70 -25.45 -11.30
C LEU A 108 7.88 -26.56 -11.97
N ALA A 109 6.64 -26.27 -12.38
CA ALA A 109 5.77 -27.26 -12.99
C ALA A 109 6.24 -27.68 -14.39
N GLY A 110 7.24 -26.98 -14.98
CA GLY A 110 7.70 -27.24 -16.34
C GLY A 110 6.57 -27.14 -17.36
N LEU A 111 5.48 -26.45 -16.99
CA LEU A 111 4.39 -26.16 -17.88
C LEU A 111 5.00 -25.38 -19.05
N ASP A 112 4.55 -25.67 -20.27
CA ASP A 112 4.80 -24.82 -21.42
C ASP A 112 4.00 -23.53 -21.17
N VAL A 113 4.52 -22.71 -20.25
CA VAL A 113 3.80 -21.56 -19.72
C VAL A 113 3.71 -20.60 -20.89
N ASP A 114 2.49 -20.25 -21.26
CA ASP A 114 2.27 -19.17 -22.21
C ASP A 114 3.08 -17.97 -21.74
N LEU A 115 4.13 -17.64 -22.49
CA LEU A 115 5.06 -16.56 -22.16
C LEU A 115 4.33 -15.23 -21.99
N ARG A 116 3.15 -15.09 -22.59
CA ARG A 116 2.26 -13.96 -22.38
C ARG A 116 1.69 -13.91 -20.97
N ALA A 117 1.24 -15.04 -20.42
CA ALA A 117 0.72 -15.10 -19.06
C ALA A 117 1.80 -14.78 -18.03
N VAL A 118 3.04 -15.26 -18.25
CA VAL A 118 4.20 -14.91 -17.42
C VAL A 118 4.46 -13.40 -17.46
N ALA A 119 4.52 -12.82 -18.66
CA ALA A 119 4.75 -11.38 -18.83
C ALA A 119 3.64 -10.52 -18.20
N GLU A 120 2.39 -10.97 -18.22
CA GLU A 120 1.28 -10.28 -17.55
C GLU A 120 1.46 -10.28 -16.02
N VAL A 121 1.82 -11.41 -15.42
CA VAL A 121 2.08 -11.51 -13.97
C VAL A 121 3.32 -10.70 -13.55
N GLU A 122 4.38 -10.70 -14.36
CA GLU A 122 5.57 -9.86 -14.12
C GLU A 122 5.23 -8.37 -14.17
N ALA A 123 4.38 -7.95 -15.12
CA ALA A 123 3.90 -6.58 -15.19
C ALA A 123 3.07 -6.21 -13.95
N ASP A 124 2.24 -7.13 -13.44
CA ASP A 124 1.50 -6.93 -12.19
C ASP A 124 2.42 -6.81 -10.97
N LEU A 125 3.46 -7.64 -10.87
CA LEU A 125 4.46 -7.52 -9.82
C LEU A 125 5.14 -6.15 -9.83
N GLU A 126 5.51 -5.66 -11.01
CA GLU A 126 6.16 -4.35 -11.11
C GLU A 126 5.21 -3.21 -10.72
N ARG A 127 3.95 -3.26 -11.16
CA ARG A 127 2.91 -2.30 -10.72
C ARG A 127 2.75 -2.27 -9.21
N VAL A 128 2.74 -3.44 -8.55
CA VAL A 128 2.64 -3.54 -7.09
C VAL A 128 3.88 -2.99 -6.40
N ARG A 129 5.09 -3.25 -6.91
CA ARG A 129 6.35 -2.70 -6.39
C ARG A 129 6.39 -1.18 -6.48
N GLU A 130 6.02 -0.61 -7.63
CA GLU A 130 5.93 0.84 -7.80
C GLU A 130 4.90 1.48 -6.87
N ALA A 131 3.75 0.82 -6.67
CA ALA A 131 2.75 1.29 -5.71
C ALA A 131 3.32 1.29 -4.28
N LEU A 132 3.97 0.19 -3.87
CA LEU A 132 4.62 0.09 -2.56
C LEU A 132 5.73 1.13 -2.38
N ALA A 133 6.57 1.36 -3.38
CA ALA A 133 7.65 2.35 -3.32
C ALA A 133 7.14 3.79 -3.15
N ARG A 134 5.97 4.11 -3.70
CA ARG A 134 5.29 5.41 -3.47
C ARG A 134 4.65 5.48 -2.09
N LEU A 135 4.13 4.36 -1.60
CA LEU A 135 3.41 4.27 -0.33
C LEU A 135 4.33 4.08 0.87
N VAL A 136 5.57 3.65 0.70
CA VAL A 136 6.58 3.58 1.74
C VAL A 136 7.49 4.77 1.49
N PRO A 137 7.53 5.80 2.35
CA PRO A 137 8.52 6.84 2.19
C PRO A 137 9.89 6.18 2.20
N ALA A 138 10.77 6.56 1.26
CA ALA A 138 12.14 6.05 1.18
C ALA A 138 12.71 5.94 2.60
N PRO A 139 13.16 4.74 3.01
CA PRO A 139 13.21 4.35 4.41
C PRO A 139 14.11 5.33 5.19
N LEU A 140 13.82 5.76 6.41
CA LEU A 140 14.05 5.00 7.66
C LEU A 140 15.16 3.93 7.66
N ALA A 141 15.85 3.65 6.54
CA ALA A 141 16.98 2.72 6.42
C ALA A 141 18.26 3.31 7.01
N ALA A 142 18.24 4.59 7.39
CA ALA A 142 19.26 5.20 8.22
C ALA A 142 19.01 5.00 9.73
N ARG A 143 17.88 4.40 10.15
CA ARG A 143 17.67 4.06 11.56
C ARG A 143 18.28 2.68 11.81
N ALA A 144 19.61 2.67 11.88
CA ALA A 144 20.39 1.60 12.49
C ALA A 144 19.70 1.16 13.80
N PRO A 145 19.76 -0.13 14.17
CA PRO A 145 19.21 -0.58 15.43
C PRO A 145 19.84 0.26 16.55
N ALA A 146 19.01 1.01 17.27
CA ALA A 146 19.39 1.75 18.48
C ALA A 146 19.66 0.79 19.66
N GLY A 147 20.37 -0.30 19.38
CA GLY A 147 20.61 -1.46 20.23
C GLY A 147 22.04 -1.97 20.17
N ALA A 148 23.00 -1.21 19.61
CA ALA A 148 24.41 -1.35 19.98
C ALA A 148 24.63 -0.74 21.38
N VAL A 149 23.91 -1.27 22.37
CA VAL A 149 24.20 -1.02 23.78
C VAL A 149 25.49 -1.78 24.07
N ARG A 150 26.48 -1.02 24.48
CA ARG A 150 27.86 -1.41 24.81
C ARG A 150 27.89 -2.75 25.56
N SER A 151 28.70 -3.69 25.05
CA SER A 151 29.18 -4.81 25.85
C SER A 151 29.77 -4.28 27.15
N PRO A 152 29.33 -4.76 28.33
CA PRO A 152 29.94 -4.35 29.59
C PRO A 152 31.39 -4.82 29.63
N GLU A 153 32.25 -3.89 30.04
CA GLU A 153 33.66 -4.10 30.35
C GLU A 153 33.88 -5.39 31.12
N ALA A 154 34.88 -6.16 30.69
CA ALA A 154 35.49 -7.21 31.46
C ALA A 154 36.00 -6.61 32.78
N VAL A 155 35.25 -6.81 33.86
CA VAL A 155 35.76 -6.64 35.22
C VAL A 155 36.75 -7.78 35.47
N SER A 156 38.02 -7.50 35.17
CA SER A 156 39.15 -8.26 35.69
C SER A 156 39.04 -8.37 37.20
N ARG A 157 38.84 -9.58 37.71
CA ARG A 157 39.20 -9.95 39.08
C ARG A 157 40.62 -10.49 39.05
N GLY A 158 41.56 -9.64 39.45
CA GLY A 158 42.81 -10.03 40.10
C GLY A 158 42.70 -9.70 41.57
#